data_AF-A0A369XMJ5-F1
#
_entry.id   AF-A0A369XMJ5-F1
#
_cell.length_a   1.000
_cell.length_b   1.000
_cell.length_c   1.000
_cell.angle_alpha   90.00
_cell.angle_beta   90.00
_cell.angle_gamma   90.00
#
_symmetry.space_group_name_H-M   'P 1'
#
loop_
_entity.id
_entity.type
_entity.pdbx_description
1 polymer ?
#
loop_
_entity_poly.entity_id
_entity_poly.type
_entity_poly.pdbx_seq_one_letter_code
_entity_poly.pdbx_strand_id
1 'polypeptide(L)' 'MNLQTFDLNDITREPSDEQLDALMEAVATEARRQSQVAREQLLIRLRAEISAIERYSGKSA' A
#
# COMPACT_ATOMS: atom_id res chain seq x y z
N MET A 1 -3.04 -24.40 18.17
CA MET A 1 -2.06 -23.43 17.62
C MET A 1 -1.41 -22.75 18.81
N ASN A 2 -0.13 -23.00 19.04
CA ASN A 2 0.61 -22.37 20.13
C ASN A 2 1.03 -20.97 19.62
N LEU A 3 0.27 -19.94 20.01
CA LEU A 3 0.62 -18.55 19.72
C LEU A 3 1.81 -18.19 20.60
N GLN A 4 3.02 -18.42 20.09
CA GLN A 4 4.22 -17.87 20.71
C GLN A 4 4.05 -16.35 20.78
N THR A 5 4.01 -15.83 22.00
CA THR A 5 3.93 -14.40 22.28
C THR A 5 5.15 -13.72 21.65
N PHE A 6 4.91 -12.79 20.74
CA PHE A 6 5.97 -11.95 20.20
C PHE A 6 6.48 -11.03 21.33
N ASP A 7 7.74 -11.18 21.71
CA ASP A 7 8.40 -10.36 22.72
C ASP A 7 9.43 -9.47 22.04
N LEU A 8 9.24 -8.16 22.14
CA LEU A 8 10.14 -7.15 21.57
C LEU A 8 11.54 -7.15 22.22
N ASN A 9 11.69 -7.75 23.40
CA ASN A 9 12.97 -7.82 24.12
C ASN A 9 13.64 -9.20 23.99
N ASP A 10 13.06 -10.12 23.21
CA ASP A 10 13.62 -11.46 23.00
C ASP A 10 14.81 -11.43 22.03
N ILE A 11 15.97 -11.03 22.56
CA ILE A 11 17.25 -11.05 21.84
C ILE A 11 17.70 -12.47 21.46
N THR A 12 17.05 -13.52 21.99
CA THR A 12 17.41 -14.92 21.65
C THR A 12 16.84 -15.36 20.30
N ARG A 13 15.89 -14.59 19.76
CA ARG A 13 15.27 -14.80 18.44
C ARG A 13 15.41 -13.59 17.54
N GLU A 14 16.41 -12.75 17.81
CA GLU A 14 16.70 -11.61 16.96
C GLU A 14 17.04 -12.10 15.54
N PRO A 15 16.39 -11.56 14.50
CA PRO A 15 16.74 -11.90 13.12
C PRO A 15 18.19 -11.49 12.87
N SER A 16 18.90 -12.25 12.04
CA SER A 16 20.20 -11.80 11.56
C SER A 16 20.05 -10.52 10.74
N ASP A 17 21.11 -9.72 10.64
CA ASP A 17 21.11 -8.51 9.80
C ASP A 17 20.66 -8.82 8.37
N GLU A 18 21.10 -9.95 7.79
CA GLU A 18 20.66 -10.39 6.45
C GLU A 18 19.16 -10.69 6.38
N GLN A 19 18.59 -11.30 7.43
CA GLN A 19 17.14 -11.56 7.50
C GLN A 19 16.36 -10.26 7.67
N LEU A 20 16.89 -9.32 8.44
CA LEU A 20 16.30 -8.01 8.62
C LEU A 20 16.34 -7.21 7.32
N ASP A 21 17.46 -7.18 6.61
CA ASP A 21 17.60 -6.52 5.32
C ASP A 21 16.64 -7.09 4.29
N ALA A 22 16.54 -8.42 4.19
CA ALA A 22 15.59 -9.08 3.31
C ALA A 22 14.13 -8.72 3.64
N LEU A 23 13.79 -8.65 4.94
CA LEU A 23 12.47 -8.24 5.40
C LEU A 23 12.20 -6.77 5.04
N MET A 24 13.16 -5.88 5.26
CA MET A 24 13.02 -4.46 4.97
C MET A 24 12.85 -4.20 3.47
N GLU A 25 13.58 -4.91 2.60
CA GLU A 25 13.41 -4.79 1.15
C GLU A 25 12.05 -5.34 0.68
N ALA A 26 11.57 -6.44 1.29
CA ALA A 26 10.24 -6.98 1.00
C ALA A 26 9.14 -5.98 1.39
N VAL A 27 9.26 -5.36 2.58
CA VAL A 27 8.33 -4.32 3.05
C VAL A 27 8.38 -3.10 2.12
N ALA A 28 9.56 -2.64 1.75
CA ALA A 28 9.73 -1.50 0.84
C ALA A 28 9.11 -1.77 -0.53
N THR A 29 9.30 -2.98 -1.07
CA THR A 29 8.72 -3.41 -2.34
C THR A 29 7.19 -3.41 -2.28
N GLU A 30 6.62 -3.99 -1.23
CA GLU A 30 5.17 -4.03 -1.07
C GLU A 30 4.57 -2.63 -0.86
N ALA A 31 5.23 -1.76 -0.07
CA ALA A 31 4.81 -0.38 0.11
C ALA A 31 4.78 0.41 -1.22
N ARG A 32 5.81 0.23 -2.07
CA ARG A 32 5.85 0.83 -3.41
C ARG A 32 4.70 0.32 -4.28
N ARG A 33 4.44 -1.00 -4.26
CA ARG A 33 3.35 -1.62 -5.02
C ARG A 33 1.99 -1.06 -4.59
N GLN A 34 1.73 -0.99 -3.29
CA GLN A 34 0.49 -0.46 -2.73
C GLN A 34 0.29 1.02 -3.08
N SER A 35 1.36 1.82 -3.03
CA SER A 35 1.33 3.23 -3.44
C SER A 35 0.94 3.40 -4.91
N GLN A 36 1.49 2.57 -5.81
CA GLN A 36 1.14 2.58 -7.22
C GLN A 36 -0.33 2.23 -7.45
N VAL A 37 -0.82 1.16 -6.82
CA VAL A 37 -2.24 0.76 -6.92
C VAL A 37 -3.17 1.87 -6.42
N ALA A 38 -2.86 2.48 -5.27
CA ALA A 38 -3.66 3.57 -4.72
C ALA A 38 -3.69 4.78 -5.67
N ARG A 39 -2.55 5.12 -6.29
CA ARG A 39 -2.45 6.20 -7.27
C ARG A 39 -3.29 5.91 -8.52
N GLU A 40 -3.24 4.69 -9.05
CA GLU A 40 -4.01 4.29 -10.23
C GLU A 40 -5.52 4.38 -9.95
N GLN A 41 -5.96 3.85 -8.81
CA GLN A 41 -7.36 3.93 -8.37
C GLN A 41 -7.83 5.38 -8.24
N LEU A 42 -7.00 6.25 -7.66
CA LEU A 42 -7.30 7.67 -7.53
C LEU A 42 -7.46 8.34 -8.90
N LEU A 43 -6.58 8.05 -9.86
CA LEU A 43 -6.65 8.61 -11.21
C LEU A 43 -7.89 8.14 -11.99
N ILE A 44 -8.28 6.87 -11.82
CA ILE A 44 -9.52 6.34 -12.41
C ILE A 44 -10.72 7.10 -11.86
N ARG A 45 -10.79 7.27 -10.54
CA ARG A 45 -11.86 8.02 -9.88
C ARG A 45 -11.92 9.47 -10.36
N LEU A 46 -10.77 10.15 -10.39
CA LEU A 46 -10.68 11.54 -10.85
C LEU A 46 -11.19 11.69 -12.28
N ARG A 47 -10.80 10.79 -13.19
CA ARG A 47 -11.29 10.80 -14.58
C ARG A 47 -12.82 10.61 -14.64
N ALA A 48 -13.35 9.69 -13.85
CA ALA A 48 -14.80 9.46 -13.79
C ALA A 48 -15.55 10.70 -13.29
N GLU A 49 -15.02 11.39 -12.28
CA GLU A 49 -15.58 12.63 -11.74
C GLU A 49 -15.53 13.78 -12.77
N ILE A 50 -14.41 13.97 -13.47
CA ILE A 50 -14.28 14.97 -14.54
C ILE A 50 -15.30 14.71 -15.66
N SER A 51 -15.36 13.49 -16.18
CA SER A 51 -16.32 13.15 -17.24
C SER A 51 -17.77 13.26 -16.79
N ALA A 52 -18.06 13.07 -15.50
CA ALA A 52 -19.40 13.33 -14.97
C ALA A 52 -19.73 14.81 -15.07
N ILE A 53 -18.83 15.70 -14.64
CA ILE A 53 -19.01 17.16 -14.72
C ILE A 53 -19.24 17.60 -16.17
N GLU A 54 -18.41 17.16 -17.12
CA GLU A 54 -18.55 17.50 -18.55
C GLU A 54 -19.93 17.10 -19.10
N ARG A 55 -20.43 15.91 -18.72
CA ARG A 55 -21.76 15.44 -19.10
C ARG A 55 -22.89 16.25 -18.45
N TYR A 56 -22.70 16.73 -17.23
CA TYR A 56 -23.67 17.59 -16.56
C TYR A 56 -23.67 19.00 -17.16
N SER A 57 -22.51 19.57 -17.50
CA SER A 57 -22.42 20.90 -18.12
C SER A 57 -22.95 20.94 -19.55
N GLY A 58 -22.83 19.84 -20.32
CA GLY A 58 -23.39 19.73 -21.66
C GLY A 58 -24.90 19.46 -21.72
N LYS A 59 -25.55 19.16 -20.59
CA LYS A 59 -27.01 18.94 -20.50
C LYS A 59 -27.80 20.20 -20.12
N SER A 60 -27.12 21.28 -19.76
CA SER A 60 -27.73 22.58 -19.41
C SER A 60 -27.76 23.58 -20.58
N ALA A 61 -27.40 23.16 -21.79
CA ALA A 61 -27.47 23.93 -23.04
C ALA A 61 -28.50 23.28 -23.99
#